data_AF-A0A485AGG7-F1
#
_entry.id   AF-A0A485AGG7-F1
#
_cell.length_a   1.000
_cell.length_b   1.000
_cell.length_c   1.000
_cell.angle_alpha   90.00
_cell.angle_beta   90.00
_cell.angle_gamma   90.00
#
_symmetry.space_group_name_H-M   'P 1'
#
loop_
_entity.id
_entity.type
_entity.pdbx_description
1 polymer ?
#
loop_
_entity_poly.entity_id
_entity_poly.type
_entity_poly.pdbx_seq_one_letter_code
_entity_poly.pdbx_strand_id
1 'polypeptide(L)'
;MQSLSPTSRYLQALEQGSHQPDDVQREAVSRLDTIYQELQSKPAASVSGGGLKARFGKLLGKKETDSSTAVRGLYMWGGVGAR
;
A
#
# COMPACT_ATOMS: atom_id res chain seq x y z
N MET A 1 -5.84 -9.66 -10.28
CA MET A 1 -4.41 -9.38 -10.54
C MET A 1 -3.83 -8.71 -9.30
N GLN A 2 -2.96 -9.40 -8.56
CA GLN A 2 -2.26 -8.80 -7.42
C GLN A 2 -1.15 -7.89 -7.95
N SER A 3 -0.99 -6.71 -7.37
CA SER A 3 0.13 -5.81 -7.68
C SER A 3 1.39 -6.31 -6.96
N LEU A 4 2.53 -6.33 -7.66
CA LEU A 4 3.83 -6.53 -7.02
C LEU A 4 4.11 -5.39 -6.03
N SER A 5 4.80 -5.70 -4.93
CA SER A 5 5.31 -4.67 -4.03
C SER A 5 6.41 -3.86 -4.72
N PRO A 6 6.70 -2.62 -4.26
CA PRO A 6 7.85 -1.85 -4.72
C PRO A 6 9.16 -2.64 -4.68
N THR A 7 9.46 -3.34 -3.59
CA THR A 7 10.67 -4.17 -3.48
C THR A 7 10.70 -5.29 -4.52
N SER A 8 9.59 -6.00 -4.72
CA SER A 8 9.53 -7.07 -5.74
C SER A 8 9.77 -6.54 -7.16
N ARG A 9 9.22 -5.36 -7.49
CA ARG A 9 9.47 -4.73 -8.80
C ARG A 9 10.93 -4.34 -8.97
N TYR A 10 11.55 -3.80 -7.93
CA TYR A 10 12.96 -3.41 -7.96
C TYR A 10 13.88 -4.62 -8.20
N LEU A 11 13.67 -5.73 -7.48
CA LEU A 11 14.45 -6.95 -7.67
C LEU A 11 14.32 -7.49 -9.10
N GLN A 12 13.09 -7.53 -9.62
CA GLN A 12 12.85 -7.91 -11.02
C GLN A 12 13.58 -6.99 -12.00
N ALA A 13 13.64 -5.69 -11.72
CA ALA A 13 14.30 -4.71 -12.56
C ALA A 13 15.83 -4.87 -12.57
N LEU A 14 16.42 -5.29 -11.43
CA LEU A 14 17.83 -5.70 -11.33
C LEU A 14 18.11 -6.97 -12.11
N GLU A 15 17.27 -8.01 -11.95
CA GLU A 15 17.39 -9.27 -12.69
C GLU A 15 17.32 -9.06 -14.22
N GLN A 16 16.52 -8.11 -14.66
CA GLN A 16 16.37 -7.73 -16.06
C GLN A 16 17.49 -6.80 -16.56
N GLY A 17 18.39 -6.34 -15.69
CA GLY A 17 19.47 -5.40 -16.04
C GLY A 17 18.97 -4.00 -16.42
N SER A 18 17.70 -3.68 -16.14
CA SER A 18 17.11 -2.35 -16.41
C SER A 18 17.52 -1.30 -15.38
N HIS A 19 17.98 -1.74 -14.21
CA HIS A 19 18.49 -0.91 -13.12
C HIS A 19 19.82 -1.46 -12.64
N GLN A 20 20.67 -0.58 -12.12
CA GLN A 20 21.90 -0.98 -11.45
C GLN A 20 21.65 -1.07 -9.94
N PRO A 21 22.31 -2.00 -9.23
CA PRO A 21 22.23 -2.06 -7.79
C PRO A 21 23.00 -0.88 -7.17
N ASP A 22 22.30 0.04 -6.52
CA ASP A 22 22.90 1.11 -5.72
C ASP A 22 22.12 1.36 -4.44
N ASP A 23 22.81 1.91 -3.45
CA ASP A 23 22.30 2.03 -2.08
C ASP A 23 21.16 3.05 -1.99
N VAL A 24 21.22 4.12 -2.79
CA VAL A 24 20.22 5.20 -2.78
C VAL A 24 18.90 4.72 -3.37
N GLN A 25 18.93 3.99 -4.49
CA GLN A 25 17.76 3.35 -5.07
C GLN A 25 17.17 2.32 -4.11
N ARG A 26 18.00 1.49 -3.45
CA ARG A 26 17.50 0.52 -2.45
C ARG A 26 16.80 1.21 -1.28
N GLU A 27 17.36 2.30 -0.77
CA GLU A 27 16.79 3.07 0.32
C GLU A 27 15.45 3.72 -0.09
N ALA A 28 15.39 4.28 -1.31
CA ALA A 28 14.17 4.83 -1.89
C ALA A 28 13.08 3.75 -2.02
N VAL A 29 13.42 2.59 -2.59
CA VAL A 29 12.50 1.46 -2.74
C VAL A 29 12.02 0.96 -1.37
N SER A 30 12.90 0.89 -0.37
CA SER A 30 12.54 0.49 0.99
C SER A 30 11.49 1.43 1.60
N ARG A 31 11.66 2.75 1.46
CA ARG A 31 10.66 3.73 1.93
C ARG A 31 9.33 3.59 1.19
N LEU A 32 9.39 3.37 -0.11
CA LEU A 32 8.20 3.17 -0.94
C LEU A 32 7.45 1.90 -0.55
N ASP A 33 8.16 0.82 -0.20
CA ASP A 33 7.57 -0.42 0.28
C ASP A 33 6.88 -0.22 1.63
N THR A 34 7.48 0.52 2.57
CA THR A 34 6.83 0.88 3.84
C THR A 34 5.51 1.60 3.60
N ILE A 35 5.49 2.65 2.77
CA ILE A 35 4.27 3.39 2.42
C ILE A 35 3.24 2.44 1.76
N TYR A 36 3.70 1.57 0.87
CA TYR A 36 2.84 0.58 0.22
C TYR A 36 2.19 -0.36 1.24
N GLN A 37 2.92 -0.86 2.23
CA GLN A 37 2.37 -1.70 3.30
C GLN A 37 1.38 -0.92 4.17
N GLU A 38 1.73 0.30 4.59
CA GLU A 38 0.86 1.15 5.39
C GLU A 38 -0.47 1.46 4.70
N LEU A 39 -0.44 1.74 3.39
CA LEU A 39 -1.64 1.97 2.60
C LEU A 39 -2.49 0.71 2.40
N GLN A 40 -1.87 -0.48 2.40
CA GLN A 40 -2.61 -1.74 2.36
C GLN A 40 -3.20 -2.10 3.72
N SER A 41 -2.46 -1.83 4.80
CA SER A 41 -2.94 -1.96 6.17
C SER A 41 -3.83 -0.77 6.51
N LYS A 42 -5.08 -0.78 6.01
CA LYS A 42 -6.12 0.13 6.52
C LYS A 42 -6.04 0.14 8.05
N PRO A 43 -5.97 1.31 8.73
CA PRO A 43 -6.17 1.33 10.17
C PRO A 43 -7.53 0.69 10.43
N ALA A 44 -7.55 -0.39 11.23
CA ALA A 44 -8.79 -1.02 11.65
C ALA A 44 -9.69 0.10 12.17
N ALA A 45 -10.86 0.28 11.55
CA ALA A 45 -11.81 1.28 11.98
C ALA A 45 -11.97 1.09 13.49
N SER A 46 -11.48 2.06 14.27
CA SER A 46 -11.66 2.04 15.71
C SER A 46 -13.16 1.94 15.92
N VAL A 47 -13.61 0.80 16.41
CA VAL A 47 -15.03 0.54 16.66
C VAL A 47 -15.41 1.40 17.85
N SER A 48 -15.61 2.70 17.59
CA SER A 48 -15.97 3.66 18.62
C SER A 48 -17.45 3.45 18.94
N GLY A 49 -17.69 2.74 20.05
CA GLY A 49 -18.85 2.91 20.90
C GLY A 49 -20.23 2.71 20.25
N GLY A 50 -20.58 1.46 19.92
CA GLY A 50 -21.93 1.10 19.51
C GLY A 50 -22.92 1.15 20.69
N GLY A 51 -23.49 2.33 20.97
CA GLY A 51 -24.68 2.46 21.82
C GLY A 51 -25.92 1.84 21.18
N LEU A 52 -27.04 1.80 21.91
CA LEU A 52 -28.35 1.20 21.49
C LEU A 52 -28.82 1.60 20.08
N LYS A 53 -28.39 2.76 19.56
CA LYS A 53 -28.68 3.24 18.19
C LYS A 53 -28.01 2.41 17.07
N ALA A 54 -26.86 1.77 17.33
CA ALA A 54 -26.14 0.97 16.34
C ALA A 54 -26.85 -0.35 15.97
N ARG A 55 -27.73 -0.84 16.84
CA ARG A 55 -28.49 -2.09 16.63
C ARG A 55 -29.67 -1.89 15.68
N PHE A 56 -30.27 -0.69 15.68
CA PHE A 56 -31.35 -0.34 14.76
C PHE A 56 -30.85 -0.04 13.34
N GLY A 57 -29.62 0.47 13.19
CA GLY A 57 -29.00 0.71 11.87
C GLY A 57 -28.63 -0.56 11.10
N LYS A 58 -28.37 -1.69 11.79
CA LYS A 58 -27.97 -2.96 11.16
C LYS A 58 -29.10 -3.70 10.42
N LEU A 59 -30.37 -3.35 10.66
CA LEU A 59 -31.51 -4.04 10.06
C LEU A 59 -31.96 -3.44 8.71
N LEU A 60 -31.44 -2.27 8.33
CA LEU A 60 -31.63 -1.63 7.02
C LEU A 60 -30.42 -1.91 6.10
N GLY A 61 -29.88 -3.12 6.23
CA GLY A 61 -28.56 -3.57 5.80
C GLY A 61 -28.25 -3.36 4.32
N LYS A 62 -27.74 -2.17 3.99
CA LYS A 62 -26.82 -1.99 2.88
C LYS A 62 -25.48 -2.55 3.33
N LYS A 63 -25.18 -3.78 2.91
CA LYS A 63 -23.87 -4.40 3.08
C LYS A 63 -22.89 -3.60 2.22
N GLU A 64 -22.35 -2.53 2.79
CA GLU A 64 -21.13 -1.92 2.27
C GLU A 64 -20.05 -2.98 2.43
N THR A 65 -19.90 -3.75 1.35
CA THR A 65 -18.73 -4.56 1.14
C THR A 65 -17.64 -3.52 1.02
N ASP A 66 -16.96 -3.25 2.12
CA ASP A 66 -15.71 -2.52 2.19
C ASP A 66 -14.67 -3.34 1.40
N SER A 67 -14.84 -3.42 0.08
CA SER A 67 -13.84 -3.91 -0.83
C SER A 67 -12.77 -2.84 -0.79
N SER A 68 -11.84 -2.99 0.15
CA SER A 68 -10.63 -2.18 0.24
C SER A 68 -9.99 -2.19 -1.14
N THR A 69 -10.16 -1.09 -1.88
CA THR A 69 -9.64 -1.00 -3.23
C THR A 69 -8.13 -1.12 -3.14
N ALA A 70 -7.57 -2.14 -3.80
CA ALA A 70 -6.14 -2.37 -3.78
C ALA A 70 -5.39 -1.11 -4.21
N VAL A 71 -4.36 -0.72 -3.46
CA VAL A 71 -3.53 0.45 -3.74
C VAL A 71 -2.96 0.36 -5.15
N ARG A 72 -3.14 1.42 -5.94
CA ARG A 72 -2.68 1.49 -7.34
C ARG A 72 -1.94 2.81 -7.58
N GLY A 73 -0.95 2.76 -8.47
CA GLY A 73 -0.27 3.96 -8.96
C GLY A 73 0.57 4.70 -7.91
N LEU A 74 1.16 4.00 -6.93
CA LEU A 74 2.10 4.60 -6.00
C LEU A 74 3.45 4.81 -6.70
N TYR A 75 3.93 6.06 -6.71
CA TYR A 75 5.24 6.44 -7.24
C TYR A 75 5.90 7.45 -6.31
N MET A 76 7.23 7.52 -6.37
CA MET A 76 8.04 8.51 -5.68
C MET A 76 9.05 9.06 -6.69
N TRP A 77 9.31 10.37 -6.65
CA TRP A 77 10.25 11.03 -7.55
C TRP A 77 11.29 11.81 -6.74
N GLY A 78 12.52 11.88 -7.26
CA GLY A 78 13.67 12.50 -6.61
C GLY A 78 14.98 12.02 -7.23
N GLY A 79 16.09 12.68 -6.94
CA GLY A 79 17.40 12.29 -7.44
C GLY A 79 17.90 11.02 -6.76
N VAL A 80 17.66 9.85 -7.38
CA VAL A 80 18.16 8.55 -6.92
C VAL A 80 19.35 8.03 -7.75
N GLY A 81 19.91 8.87 -8.63
CA GLY A 81 21.05 8.53 -9.49
C GLY A 81 21.97 9.73 -9.65
N ALA A 82 22.95 9.85 -8.76
CA ALA A 82 24.03 10.83 -8.87
C ALA A 82 25.14 10.46 -7.86
N ARG A 83 25.78 9.31 -8.05
CA ARG A 83 27.16 9.07 -7.61
C ARG A 83 27.72 7.84 -8.30
#